data_AF-A0A445DWM0-F1
#
_entry.id   AF-A0A445DWM0-F1
#
_cell.length_a   1.000
_cell.length_b   1.000
_cell.length_c   1.000
_cell.angle_alpha   90.00
_cell.angle_beta   90.00
_cell.angle_gamma   90.00
#
_symmetry.space_group_name_H-M   'P 1'
#
loop_
_entity.id
_entity.type
_entity.pdbx_description
1 polymer ?
#
loop_
_entity_poly.entity_id
_entity_poly.type
_entity_poly.pdbx_seq_one_letter_code
_entity_poly.pdbx_strand_id
1 'polypeptide(L)'
;MEKRESEYGGGASLPSQSCRDANERKVTYFYEPTIGDFFYGHGHPMKPHRIRMAHSLVVHYGLHRLLHVSRPFPASASDVGRFHSDDYVQFLSTVTPDLAVAAHANHSNYRTLRRFNVGDDCPVFDGLFNFCRVSAGASIGAAVTLNRGDADIAVNWAGGLHHAKKAEASGFCYVNDIVLGILELLKIHKRVLYVDIDVHHGDGVEEAFYTTDRVMTVSFHKYGDFFPGSGHIKDIGVGEGKNYSLNVPLNDGMDDESFRGLFRPIIQKVMEVYQPDAVVLQCGADSLSGDRLGCFNLSVKGHADCVRFLRSFNVPLMLLGGGGYTIRNVARCWCYETAVAVGVELDNDLPYNEYYEYFGPQYVLHYKPSRRDNLNKPRDLEKIRIKLLERLSRLSHAPSAPFQTTPSVTNVPEEEEEDMDVRPNCRLWNGQDFDSDNDENLPNLYMANDGTVVAAAVGFLERYYYLGFGNLTMEGKQFLMKSMVTFIVLFLLVGHPTPAVSELSSDGYGMVLPTSVATRGSLGWLHMNGGKVSMENSEGRFVGLSDRRSLRSNPSRPPTPHRSPTTIYKSPPPRPPPPPPPPPPPPPPPPPPPPPHHHHHHHHYHHHNHHHHSLPPPCNPPPF
;
A
#
# COMPACT_ATOMS: atom_id res chain seq x y z
N MET A 1 19.00 -14.39 -47.03
CA MET A 1 17.74 -15.04 -46.62
C MET A 1 17.74 -15.13 -45.11
N GLU A 2 16.86 -14.54 -44.33
CA GLU A 2 15.77 -13.60 -44.59
C GLU A 2 15.39 -13.04 -43.21
N LYS A 3 15.35 -11.71 -43.10
CA LYS A 3 14.75 -10.99 -41.97
C LYS A 3 13.26 -11.32 -41.92
N ARG A 4 12.68 -11.39 -40.72
CA ARG A 4 11.26 -11.02 -40.52
C ARG A 4 11.19 -9.89 -39.51
N GLU A 5 11.01 -8.70 -40.07
CA GLU A 5 10.49 -7.51 -39.40
C GLU A 5 8.98 -7.72 -39.18
N SER A 6 8.47 -7.30 -38.01
CA SER A 6 7.05 -7.01 -37.83
C SER A 6 6.93 -5.58 -37.35
N GLU A 7 6.27 -4.78 -38.18
CA GLU A 7 5.99 -3.36 -38.03
C GLU A 7 5.06 -3.06 -36.85
N TYR A 8 5.42 -2.07 -36.05
CA TYR A 8 4.47 -1.11 -35.47
C TYR A 8 5.17 0.25 -35.47
N GLY A 9 4.79 1.13 -36.39
CA GLY A 9 5.16 2.55 -36.38
C GLY A 9 4.46 3.29 -35.24
N GLY A 10 4.89 4.46 -34.79
CA GLY A 10 5.97 5.35 -35.21
C GLY A 10 5.83 6.61 -34.36
N GLY A 11 6.95 7.27 -34.04
CA GLY A 11 6.97 8.61 -33.45
C GLY A 11 7.56 8.73 -32.04
N ALA A 12 8.68 8.07 -31.73
CA ALA A 12 9.54 8.43 -30.61
C ALA A 12 10.87 8.93 -31.16
N SER A 13 11.15 10.23 -31.01
CA SER A 13 12.49 10.84 -31.03
C SER A 13 12.33 12.31 -30.60
N LEU A 14 13.08 12.81 -29.63
CA LEU A 14 14.54 12.96 -29.74
C LEU A 14 15.32 12.23 -28.62
N PRO A 15 16.22 11.29 -28.96
CA PRO A 15 17.32 10.90 -28.07
C PRO A 15 18.47 11.91 -28.19
N SER A 16 18.90 12.49 -27.07
CA SER A 16 20.14 13.27 -27.01
C SER A 16 21.36 12.33 -27.11
N GLN A 17 22.42 12.78 -27.80
CA GLN A 17 23.61 11.99 -28.15
C GLN A 17 24.57 11.71 -26.95
N SER A 18 24.04 11.30 -25.80
CA SER A 18 24.89 10.78 -24.70
C SER A 18 24.26 9.66 -23.85
N CYS A 19 23.07 9.19 -24.20
CA CYS A 19 22.36 8.20 -23.38
C CYS A 19 22.97 6.79 -23.53
N ARG A 20 23.46 6.26 -22.41
CA ARG A 20 23.47 4.81 -22.15
C ARG A 20 22.08 4.26 -22.43
N ASP A 21 21.99 3.03 -22.94
CA ASP A 21 20.72 2.38 -23.29
C ASP A 21 19.65 2.61 -22.22
N ALA A 22 18.42 2.95 -22.64
CA ALA A 22 17.24 3.10 -21.75
C ALA A 22 16.94 1.83 -20.91
N ASN A 23 17.70 0.76 -21.11
CA ASN A 23 17.63 -0.49 -20.38
C ASN A 23 18.39 -0.48 -19.05
N GLU A 24 19.48 0.28 -18.87
CA GLU A 24 20.31 0.20 -17.66
C GLU A 24 20.39 1.53 -16.90
N ARG A 25 19.39 1.77 -16.05
CA ARG A 25 19.27 2.94 -15.18
C ARG A 25 19.86 2.62 -13.80
N LYS A 26 20.71 3.47 -13.26
CA LYS A 26 21.19 3.35 -11.87
C LYS A 26 20.06 3.69 -10.91
N VAL A 27 19.70 2.76 -10.03
CA VAL A 27 18.60 2.95 -9.07
C VAL A 27 19.14 2.94 -7.64
N THR A 28 18.90 4.03 -6.91
CA THR A 28 19.13 4.08 -5.46
C THR A 28 17.81 3.90 -4.72
N TYR A 29 17.81 3.05 -3.70
CA TYR A 29 16.62 2.71 -2.91
C TYR A 29 16.86 3.07 -1.44
N PHE A 30 16.06 4.00 -0.91
CA PHE A 30 16.17 4.46 0.47
C PHE A 30 15.25 3.64 1.38
N TYR A 31 15.83 3.08 2.43
CA TYR A 31 15.09 2.30 3.42
C TYR A 31 15.67 2.43 4.83
N GLU A 32 14.81 2.74 5.79
CA GLU A 32 15.14 2.73 7.21
C GLU A 32 14.48 1.50 7.87
N PRO A 33 15.25 0.56 8.45
CA PRO A 33 14.70 -0.65 9.05
C PRO A 33 13.62 -0.40 10.12
N THR A 34 13.74 0.67 10.90
CA THR A 34 12.81 1.00 11.99
C THR A 34 11.49 1.64 11.52
N ILE A 35 11.36 2.00 10.24
CA ILE A 35 10.17 2.70 9.73
C ILE A 35 8.87 1.89 9.90
N GLY A 36 8.99 0.56 9.91
CA GLY A 36 7.86 -0.36 10.06
C GLY A 36 7.34 -0.49 11.49
N ASP A 37 8.04 0.06 12.48
CA ASP A 37 7.72 -0.06 13.91
C ASP A 37 6.82 1.08 14.41
N PHE A 38 6.77 2.21 13.67
CA PHE A 38 5.89 3.32 14.02
C PHE A 38 4.41 2.92 13.90
N PHE A 39 3.62 3.31 14.89
CA PHE A 39 2.22 2.92 15.03
C PHE A 39 1.33 4.14 15.25
N TYR A 40 0.51 4.48 14.26
CA TYR A 40 -0.38 5.64 14.28
C TYR A 40 -1.48 5.55 15.36
N GLY A 41 -1.85 4.34 15.79
CA GLY A 41 -2.89 4.13 16.80
C GLY A 41 -3.84 2.99 16.44
N HIS A 42 -4.61 2.56 17.43
CA HIS A 42 -5.56 1.46 17.25
C HIS A 42 -6.68 1.85 16.27
N GLY A 43 -6.99 0.96 15.33
CA GLY A 43 -8.02 1.19 14.31
C GLY A 43 -7.61 2.09 13.14
N HIS A 44 -6.51 2.85 13.27
CA HIS A 44 -6.05 3.79 12.26
C HIS A 44 -5.67 3.08 10.94
N PRO A 45 -6.06 3.61 9.77
CA PRO A 45 -5.82 2.95 8.48
C PRO A 45 -4.35 3.02 8.04
N MET A 46 -3.64 4.12 8.31
CA MET A 46 -2.21 4.25 8.00
C MET A 46 -1.39 3.28 8.84
N LYS A 47 -0.64 2.40 8.17
CA LYS A 47 0.23 1.39 8.79
C LYS A 47 1.62 1.44 8.16
N PRO A 48 2.60 2.13 8.78
CA PRO A 48 3.99 2.18 8.30
C PRO A 48 4.62 0.80 8.05
N HIS A 49 4.15 -0.23 8.76
CA HIS A 49 4.50 -1.64 8.53
C HIS A 49 4.42 -2.09 7.05
N ARG A 50 3.54 -1.50 6.23
CA ARG A 50 3.45 -1.77 4.79
C ARG A 50 4.76 -1.52 4.02
N ILE A 51 5.59 -0.59 4.50
CA ILE A 51 6.91 -0.26 3.93
C ILE A 51 7.88 -1.43 4.20
N ARG A 52 7.87 -1.99 5.42
CA ARG A 52 8.68 -3.16 5.77
C ARG A 52 8.23 -4.40 4.97
N MET A 53 6.93 -4.59 4.76
CA MET A 53 6.42 -5.66 3.89
C MET A 53 6.89 -5.51 2.43
N ALA A 54 6.85 -4.29 1.88
CA ALA A 54 7.36 -4.01 0.54
C ALA A 54 8.87 -4.30 0.44
N HIS A 55 9.65 -3.86 1.43
CA HIS A 55 11.08 -4.13 1.50
C HIS A 55 11.40 -5.63 1.55
N SER A 56 10.68 -6.39 2.39
CA SER A 56 10.83 -7.85 2.45
C SER A 56 10.61 -8.51 1.09
N LEU A 57 9.57 -8.10 0.34
CA LEU A 57 9.36 -8.62 -1.03
C LEU A 57 10.50 -8.22 -1.99
N VAL A 58 10.96 -6.96 -1.95
CA VAL A 58 12.11 -6.49 -2.76
C VAL A 58 13.35 -7.34 -2.49
N VAL A 59 13.61 -7.71 -1.23
CA VAL A 59 14.73 -8.58 -0.86
C VAL A 59 14.52 -10.00 -1.38
N HIS A 60 13.36 -10.61 -1.14
CA HIS A 60 13.07 -12.00 -1.48
C HIS A 60 12.93 -12.25 -3.00
N TYR A 61 12.55 -11.24 -3.78
CA TYR A 61 12.64 -11.28 -5.26
C TYR A 61 14.07 -11.06 -5.79
N GLY A 62 15.05 -10.78 -4.92
CA GLY A 62 16.44 -10.55 -5.31
C GLY A 62 16.72 -9.16 -5.90
N LEU A 63 15.74 -8.25 -5.90
CA LEU A 63 15.87 -6.90 -6.47
C LEU A 63 16.93 -6.06 -5.75
N HIS A 64 17.12 -6.27 -4.44
CA HIS A 64 18.16 -5.60 -3.65
C HIS A 64 19.58 -5.71 -4.26
N ARG A 65 19.85 -6.75 -5.06
CA ARG A 65 21.15 -6.96 -5.74
C ARG A 65 21.34 -6.05 -6.96
N LEU A 66 20.25 -5.46 -7.45
CA LEU A 66 20.21 -4.54 -8.59
C LEU A 66 20.06 -3.07 -8.16
N LEU A 67 19.98 -2.83 -6.85
CA LEU A 67 19.75 -1.53 -6.24
C LEU A 67 20.99 -1.11 -5.45
N HIS A 68 21.27 0.20 -5.44
CA HIS A 68 22.08 0.78 -4.38
C HIS A 68 21.17 1.07 -3.18
N VAL A 69 21.17 0.20 -2.18
CA VAL A 69 20.35 0.38 -0.97
C VAL A 69 21.05 1.35 -0.03
N SER A 70 20.40 2.48 0.26
CA SER A 70 20.93 3.51 1.15
C SER A 70 20.05 3.64 2.39
N ARG A 71 20.68 3.75 3.56
CA ARG A 71 19.97 4.19 4.76
C ARG A 71 19.82 5.71 4.71
N PRO A 72 18.63 6.28 4.97
CA PRO A 72 18.46 7.72 4.96
C PRO A 72 19.00 8.34 6.26
N PHE A 73 19.65 9.50 6.13
CA PHE A 73 19.90 10.36 7.29
C PHE A 73 18.60 11.04 7.71
N PRO A 74 18.15 10.93 8.97
CA PRO A 74 16.94 11.60 9.42
C PRO A 74 17.07 13.12 9.27
N ALA A 75 16.11 13.75 8.58
CA ALA A 75 16.09 15.20 8.37
C ALA A 75 16.21 15.95 9.70
N SER A 76 17.02 17.00 9.74
CA SER A 76 17.09 17.89 10.90
C SER A 76 15.83 18.76 10.99
N ALA A 77 15.58 19.37 12.15
CA ALA A 77 14.51 20.37 12.26
C ALA A 77 14.71 21.54 11.28
N SER A 78 15.96 21.92 11.01
CA SER A 78 16.29 22.94 10.01
C SER A 78 15.93 22.51 8.59
N ASP A 79 16.11 21.22 8.26
CA ASP A 79 15.74 20.71 6.94
C ASP A 79 14.22 20.76 6.74
N VAL A 80 13.46 20.35 7.76
CA VAL A 80 11.99 20.42 7.76
C VAL A 80 11.51 21.88 7.68
N GLY A 81 12.18 22.79 8.40
CA GLY A 81 11.90 24.24 8.40
C GLY A 81 12.17 24.96 7.08
N ARG A 82 12.76 24.30 6.07
CA ARG A 82 12.92 24.89 4.72
C ARG A 82 11.59 25.17 4.03
N PHE A 83 10.55 24.41 4.39
CA PHE A 83 9.18 24.62 3.91
C PHE A 83 8.24 24.94 5.06
N HIS A 84 8.25 24.11 6.10
CA HIS A 84 7.31 24.23 7.21
C HIS A 84 7.62 25.42 8.12
N SER A 85 6.61 25.98 8.78
CA SER A 85 6.83 27.08 9.72
C SER A 85 7.60 26.62 10.97
N ASP A 86 8.51 27.46 11.46
CA ASP A 86 9.35 27.14 12.62
C ASP A 86 8.54 26.72 13.85
N ASP A 87 7.40 27.37 14.08
CA ASP A 87 6.52 27.06 15.21
C ASP A 87 5.80 25.71 15.05
N TYR A 88 5.50 25.30 13.82
CA TYR A 88 4.95 23.97 13.53
C TYR A 88 6.01 22.89 13.70
N VAL A 89 7.23 23.11 13.20
CA VAL A 89 8.35 22.18 13.39
C VAL A 89 8.69 22.02 14.87
N GLN A 90 8.75 23.13 15.61
CA GLN A 90 8.97 23.11 17.06
C GLN A 90 7.86 22.32 17.78
N PHE A 91 6.61 22.53 17.39
CA PHE A 91 5.49 21.76 17.92
C PHE A 91 5.65 20.25 17.65
N LEU A 92 5.91 19.85 16.40
CA LEU A 92 6.10 18.43 16.06
C LEU A 92 7.28 17.82 16.84
N SER A 93 8.36 18.57 17.04
CA SER A 93 9.54 18.09 17.78
C SER A 93 9.30 17.90 19.29
N THR A 94 8.26 18.53 19.84
CA THR A 94 7.97 18.53 21.28
C THR A 94 6.72 17.73 21.64
N VAL A 95 5.80 17.52 20.71
CA VAL A 95 4.54 16.82 20.98
C VAL A 95 4.80 15.34 21.30
N THR A 96 4.23 14.89 22.42
CA THR A 96 4.25 13.49 22.85
C THR A 96 2.83 13.03 23.19
N PRO A 97 2.56 11.71 23.21
CA PRO A 97 1.26 11.19 23.63
C PRO A 97 0.83 11.70 25.02
N ASP A 98 1.75 11.77 25.98
CA ASP A 98 1.49 12.29 27.33
C ASP A 98 1.07 13.76 27.31
N LEU A 99 1.75 14.58 26.49
CA LEU A 99 1.39 15.98 26.32
C LEU A 99 0.05 16.15 25.62
N ALA A 100 -0.28 15.29 24.67
CA ALA A 100 -1.57 15.30 23.98
C ALA A 100 -2.72 14.93 24.94
N VAL A 101 -2.54 13.90 25.77
CA VAL A 101 -3.52 13.54 26.81
C VAL A 101 -3.69 14.67 27.83
N ALA A 102 -2.59 15.24 28.32
CA ALA A 102 -2.63 16.38 29.24
C ALA A 102 -3.26 17.63 28.60
N ALA A 103 -3.15 17.79 27.28
CA ALA A 103 -3.74 18.90 26.56
C ALA A 103 -5.27 18.91 26.60
N HIS A 104 -5.91 17.74 26.67
CA HIS A 104 -7.37 17.67 26.83
C HIS A 104 -7.84 18.20 28.20
N ALA A 105 -6.96 18.23 29.21
CA ALA A 105 -7.24 18.83 30.52
C ALA A 105 -6.83 20.32 30.61
N ASN A 106 -5.94 20.79 29.73
CA ASN A 106 -5.43 22.17 29.74
C ASN A 106 -5.78 22.91 28.44
N HIS A 107 -6.66 23.91 28.57
CA HIS A 107 -7.24 24.68 27.45
C HIS A 107 -6.21 25.35 26.52
N SER A 108 -4.97 25.58 26.98
CA SER A 108 -3.88 26.17 26.18
C SER A 108 -3.29 25.18 25.17
N ASN A 109 -2.91 23.98 25.60
CA ASN A 109 -2.30 22.96 24.74
C ASN A 109 -3.30 22.40 23.71
N TYR A 110 -4.59 22.32 24.07
CA TYR A 110 -5.64 21.92 23.14
C TYR A 110 -5.79 22.87 21.94
N ARG A 111 -5.57 24.17 22.15
CA ARG A 111 -5.59 25.17 21.06
C ARG A 111 -4.45 24.94 20.07
N THR A 112 -3.27 24.54 20.55
CA THR A 112 -2.11 24.25 19.70
C THR A 112 -2.36 23.02 18.83
N LEU A 113 -2.89 21.93 19.41
CA LEU A 113 -3.28 20.73 18.65
C LEU A 113 -4.28 21.05 17.54
N ARG A 114 -5.33 21.82 17.85
CA ARG A 114 -6.31 22.28 16.86
C ARG A 114 -5.70 23.19 15.80
N ARG A 115 -4.80 24.10 16.19
CA ARG A 115 -4.14 25.05 15.27
C ARG A 115 -3.35 24.32 14.20
N PHE A 116 -2.65 23.25 14.58
CA PHE A 116 -1.80 22.48 13.68
C PHE A 116 -2.51 21.25 13.10
N ASN A 117 -3.83 21.12 13.33
CA ASN A 117 -4.67 20.03 12.87
C ASN A 117 -4.12 18.62 13.22
N VAL A 118 -3.59 18.48 14.44
CA VAL A 118 -3.09 17.22 15.01
C VAL A 118 -4.05 16.74 16.08
N GLY A 119 -4.64 15.56 15.88
CA GLY A 119 -5.74 15.04 16.69
C GLY A 119 -6.42 13.85 16.01
N ASP A 120 -7.60 14.08 15.45
CA ASP A 120 -8.52 13.03 14.98
C ASP A 120 -7.90 12.16 13.86
N ASP A 121 -7.76 12.72 12.65
CA ASP A 121 -7.20 12.00 11.51
C ASP A 121 -5.67 11.96 11.55
N CYS A 122 -5.03 12.93 12.20
CA CYS A 122 -3.57 13.01 12.36
C CYS A 122 -3.20 12.81 13.84
N PRO A 123 -3.20 11.59 14.38
CA PRO A 123 -3.00 11.33 15.81
C PRO A 123 -1.60 11.68 16.29
N VAL A 124 -1.46 11.92 17.59
CA VAL A 124 -0.15 11.93 18.25
C VAL A 124 0.21 10.51 18.64
N PHE A 125 1.40 10.06 18.22
CA PHE A 125 1.92 8.73 18.56
C PHE A 125 3.40 8.81 18.95
N ASP A 126 3.89 7.75 19.60
CA ASP A 126 5.27 7.71 20.05
C ASP A 126 6.24 7.71 18.86
N GLY A 127 7.26 8.57 18.92
CA GLY A 127 8.20 8.75 17.82
C GLY A 127 7.65 9.46 16.57
N LEU A 128 6.51 10.17 16.65
CA LEU A 128 5.91 10.90 15.51
C LEU A 128 6.92 11.75 14.74
N PHE A 129 7.71 12.58 15.44
CA PHE A 129 8.69 13.42 14.76
C PHE A 129 9.81 12.60 14.12
N ASN A 130 10.24 11.51 14.75
CA ASN A 130 11.25 10.62 14.17
C ASN A 130 10.74 9.96 12.87
N PHE A 131 9.48 9.53 12.83
CA PHE A 131 8.84 9.05 11.60
C PHE A 131 8.91 10.11 10.50
N CYS A 132 8.54 11.36 10.81
CA CYS A 132 8.60 12.47 9.86
C CYS A 132 10.02 12.74 9.36
N ARG A 133 11.00 12.73 10.27
CA ARG A 133 12.41 12.98 9.95
C ARG A 133 12.99 11.92 9.04
N VAL A 134 12.69 10.64 9.29
CA VAL A 134 13.16 9.54 8.45
C VAL A 134 12.54 9.62 7.05
N SER A 135 11.22 9.81 6.96
CA SER A 135 10.51 9.94 5.69
C SER A 135 11.03 11.13 4.86
N ALA A 136 11.13 12.32 5.48
CA ALA A 136 11.65 13.52 4.84
C ALA A 136 13.14 13.40 4.47
N GLY A 137 13.95 12.84 5.37
CA GLY A 137 15.38 12.64 5.14
C GLY A 137 15.67 11.75 3.95
N ALA A 138 14.87 10.70 3.75
CA ALA A 138 14.96 9.83 2.58
C ALA A 138 14.61 10.56 1.27
N SER A 139 13.57 11.38 1.23
CA SER A 139 13.22 12.16 0.03
C SER A 139 14.22 13.27 -0.29
N ILE A 140 14.79 13.93 0.74
CA ILE A 140 15.88 14.88 0.56
C ILE A 140 17.13 14.16 0.06
N GLY A 141 17.52 13.05 0.68
CA GLY A 141 18.64 12.23 0.25
C GLY A 141 18.50 11.76 -1.20
N ALA A 142 17.31 11.29 -1.58
CA ALA A 142 16.98 10.92 -2.95
C ALA A 142 17.18 12.08 -3.94
N ALA A 143 16.67 13.28 -3.60
CA ALA A 143 16.88 14.47 -4.42
C ALA A 143 18.35 14.87 -4.53
N VAL A 144 19.14 14.75 -3.45
CA VAL A 144 20.58 15.03 -3.48
C VAL A 144 21.32 14.04 -4.38
N THR A 145 21.03 12.74 -4.28
CA THR A 145 21.62 11.71 -5.15
C THR A 145 21.32 11.97 -6.63
N LEU A 146 20.09 12.39 -6.96
CA LEU A 146 19.71 12.77 -8.33
C LEU A 146 20.44 14.04 -8.79
N ASN A 147 20.51 15.07 -7.96
CA ASN A 147 21.22 16.33 -8.26
C ASN A 147 22.72 16.11 -8.50
N ARG A 148 23.34 15.15 -7.79
CA ARG A 148 24.76 14.78 -7.95
C ARG A 148 25.01 13.92 -9.19
N GLY A 149 23.97 13.31 -9.77
CA GLY A 149 24.11 12.36 -10.87
C GLY A 149 24.60 10.97 -10.43
N ASP A 150 24.54 10.67 -9.13
CA ASP A 150 24.94 9.38 -8.57
C ASP A 150 23.94 8.27 -8.92
N ALA A 151 22.67 8.64 -9.16
CA ALA A 151 21.61 7.76 -9.62
C ALA A 151 20.78 8.41 -10.72
N ASP A 152 20.18 7.58 -11.58
CA ASP A 152 19.19 8.02 -12.57
C ASP A 152 17.76 7.94 -12.02
N ILE A 153 17.52 7.03 -11.06
CA ILE A 153 16.27 6.86 -10.35
C ILE A 153 16.56 6.74 -8.85
N ALA A 154 15.80 7.47 -8.03
CA ALA A 154 15.87 7.35 -6.58
C ALA A 154 14.48 6.98 -6.03
N VAL A 155 14.42 5.97 -5.16
CA VAL A 155 13.16 5.40 -4.66
C VAL A 155 13.07 5.56 -3.15
N ASN A 156 11.97 6.13 -2.65
CA ASN A 156 11.65 6.22 -1.22
C ASN A 156 10.17 5.90 -0.98
N TRP A 157 9.86 4.63 -0.64
CA TRP A 157 8.50 4.20 -0.33
C TRP A 157 7.97 4.69 1.02
N ALA A 158 8.83 5.20 1.91
CA ALA A 158 8.40 5.82 3.16
C ALA A 158 7.89 7.27 2.98
N GLY A 159 8.24 7.91 1.86
CA GLY A 159 7.82 9.24 1.48
C GLY A 159 6.49 9.29 0.73
N GLY A 160 6.21 10.43 0.11
CA GLY A 160 4.99 10.67 -0.67
C GLY A 160 3.83 11.25 0.15
N LEU A 161 4.11 11.89 1.29
CA LEU A 161 3.11 12.45 2.21
C LEU A 161 2.59 13.80 1.70
N HIS A 162 1.77 13.75 0.65
CA HIS A 162 1.38 14.90 -0.16
C HIS A 162 0.36 15.87 0.45
N HIS A 163 -0.32 15.51 1.55
CA HIS A 163 -1.37 16.35 2.15
C HIS A 163 -0.83 17.36 3.16
N ALA A 164 0.38 17.16 3.69
CA ALA A 164 0.95 18.04 4.71
C ALA A 164 1.09 19.47 4.17
N LYS A 165 0.62 20.43 4.96
CA LYS A 165 0.62 21.87 4.62
C LYS A 165 1.80 22.57 5.24
N LYS A 166 1.98 23.86 4.92
CA LYS A 166 3.09 24.66 5.47
C LYS A 166 3.08 24.70 7.00
N ALA A 167 1.90 24.80 7.62
CA ALA A 167 1.77 25.00 9.05
C ALA A 167 0.66 24.14 9.67
N GLU A 168 0.30 23.01 9.08
CA GLU A 168 -0.67 22.06 9.66
C GLU A 168 -0.50 20.66 9.06
N ALA A 169 -0.87 19.65 9.85
CA ALA A 169 -1.00 18.28 9.37
C ALA A 169 -2.33 18.11 8.62
N SER A 170 -2.41 17.16 7.70
CA SER A 170 -3.66 16.84 6.99
C SER A 170 -3.56 15.45 6.38
N GLY A 171 -4.66 14.69 6.35
CA GLY A 171 -4.73 13.39 5.66
C GLY A 171 -3.59 12.43 6.01
N PHE A 172 -3.33 12.22 7.30
CA PHE A 172 -2.24 11.37 7.84
C PHE A 172 -0.81 11.91 7.62
N CYS A 173 -0.67 13.08 6.99
CA CYS A 173 0.60 13.68 6.61
C CYS A 173 0.95 14.85 7.55
N TYR A 174 2.14 14.80 8.17
CA TYR A 174 2.62 15.84 9.07
C TYR A 174 3.69 16.72 8.43
N VAL A 175 4.66 16.11 7.74
CA VAL A 175 5.73 16.80 7.00
C VAL A 175 5.62 16.44 5.53
N ASN A 176 5.71 17.44 4.66
CA ASN A 176 5.64 17.27 3.21
C ASN A 176 7.04 16.98 2.65
N ASP A 177 7.43 15.71 2.69
CA ASP A 177 8.74 15.24 2.20
C ASP A 177 8.93 15.52 0.70
N ILE A 178 7.83 15.53 -0.06
CA ILE A 178 7.82 15.79 -1.50
C ILE A 178 8.26 17.23 -1.76
N VAL A 179 7.65 18.21 -1.07
CA VAL A 179 8.01 19.62 -1.23
C VAL A 179 9.48 19.85 -0.87
N LEU A 180 9.96 19.23 0.22
CA LEU A 180 11.37 19.32 0.62
C LEU A 180 12.30 18.71 -0.44
N GLY A 181 11.95 17.56 -1.02
CA GLY A 181 12.69 16.94 -2.12
C GLY A 181 12.69 17.79 -3.39
N ILE A 182 11.55 18.37 -3.78
CA ILE A 182 11.45 19.28 -4.94
C ILE A 182 12.28 20.54 -4.72
N LEU A 183 12.24 21.15 -3.52
CA LEU A 183 13.07 22.31 -3.19
C LEU A 183 14.57 21.99 -3.29
N GLU A 184 14.96 20.74 -3.03
CA GLU A 184 16.32 20.28 -3.25
C GLU A 184 16.64 20.10 -4.74
N LEU A 185 15.77 19.46 -5.51
CA LEU A 185 15.93 19.34 -6.98
C LEU A 185 16.06 20.70 -7.67
N LEU A 186 15.27 21.69 -7.22
CA LEU A 186 15.28 23.06 -7.76
C LEU A 186 16.61 23.81 -7.55
N LYS A 187 17.56 23.27 -6.79
CA LYS A 187 18.92 23.83 -6.74
C LYS A 187 19.68 23.63 -8.06
N ILE A 188 19.43 22.53 -8.77
CA ILE A 188 20.13 22.19 -10.01
C ILE A 188 19.18 22.26 -11.22
N HIS A 189 17.95 21.78 -11.05
CA HIS A 189 16.95 21.68 -12.10
C HIS A 189 16.14 22.98 -12.22
N LYS A 190 15.98 23.49 -13.45
CA LYS A 190 15.20 24.72 -13.69
C LYS A 190 13.72 24.46 -13.55
N ARG A 191 13.29 23.28 -14.02
CA ARG A 191 11.90 22.81 -14.06
C ARG A 191 11.80 21.41 -13.49
N VAL A 192 10.94 21.23 -12.49
CA VAL A 192 10.64 19.93 -11.88
C VAL A 192 9.19 19.59 -12.17
N LEU A 193 8.93 18.42 -12.76
CA LEU A 193 7.56 17.92 -12.93
C LEU A 193 7.20 17.03 -11.74
N TYR A 194 6.11 17.36 -11.06
CA TYR A 194 5.48 16.52 -10.07
C TYR A 194 4.26 15.81 -10.66
N VAL A 195 4.24 14.48 -10.63
CA VAL A 195 3.11 13.64 -11.06
C VAL A 195 2.59 12.85 -9.87
N ASP A 196 1.28 12.84 -9.69
CA ASP A 196 0.60 12.22 -8.56
C ASP A 196 -0.48 11.25 -9.05
N ILE A 197 -0.35 9.98 -8.67
CA ILE A 197 -1.29 8.88 -9.00
C ILE A 197 -1.96 8.28 -7.75
N ASP A 198 -1.89 8.99 -6.61
CA ASP A 198 -2.74 8.72 -5.46
C ASP A 198 -4.21 8.93 -5.81
N VAL A 199 -5.11 8.22 -5.12
CA VAL A 199 -6.55 8.43 -5.36
C VAL A 199 -7.02 9.80 -4.85
N HIS A 200 -6.30 10.41 -3.91
CA HIS A 200 -6.57 11.73 -3.37
C HIS A 200 -5.80 12.81 -4.15
N HIS A 201 -6.35 14.01 -4.20
CA HIS A 201 -5.64 15.14 -4.81
C HIS A 201 -4.39 15.50 -4.00
N GLY A 202 -3.24 15.65 -4.67
CA GLY A 202 -1.95 16.09 -4.12
C GLY A 202 -1.91 17.56 -3.70
N ASP A 203 -2.84 17.94 -2.84
CA ASP A 203 -3.18 19.32 -2.52
C ASP A 203 -2.10 20.08 -1.76
N GLY A 204 -1.31 19.44 -0.88
CA GLY A 204 -0.20 20.08 -0.18
C GLY A 204 0.95 20.45 -1.13
N VAL A 205 1.24 19.60 -2.12
CA VAL A 205 2.27 19.86 -3.12
C VAL A 205 1.80 20.91 -4.13
N GLU A 206 0.54 20.81 -4.58
CA GLU A 206 -0.07 21.84 -5.44
C GLU A 206 -0.07 23.22 -4.76
N GLU A 207 -0.49 23.30 -3.50
CA GLU A 207 -0.51 24.56 -2.74
C GLU A 207 0.89 25.17 -2.59
N ALA A 208 1.90 24.35 -2.30
CA ALA A 208 3.28 24.80 -2.11
C ALA A 208 3.87 25.47 -3.36
N PHE A 209 3.46 25.04 -4.55
CA PHE A 209 3.98 25.52 -5.83
C PHE A 209 2.94 26.26 -6.69
N TYR A 210 1.77 26.60 -6.12
CA TYR A 210 0.62 27.16 -6.85
C TYR A 210 0.90 28.49 -7.58
N THR A 211 1.99 29.16 -7.21
CA THR A 211 2.36 30.49 -7.70
C THR A 211 3.62 30.53 -8.56
N THR A 212 4.25 29.39 -8.84
CA THR A 212 5.49 29.32 -9.64
C THR A 212 5.33 28.44 -10.88
N ASP A 213 6.07 28.76 -11.94
CA ASP A 213 6.18 27.97 -13.16
C ASP A 213 7.38 26.98 -13.13
N ARG A 214 8.25 27.09 -12.12
CA ARG A 214 9.41 26.20 -11.94
C ARG A 214 9.05 24.78 -11.50
N VAL A 215 7.82 24.59 -11.04
CA VAL A 215 7.26 23.28 -10.72
C VAL A 215 5.89 23.15 -11.38
N MET A 216 5.71 22.12 -12.19
CA MET A 216 4.39 21.77 -12.72
C MET A 216 3.83 20.60 -11.91
N THR A 217 2.61 20.74 -11.38
CA THR A 217 1.91 19.67 -10.66
C THR A 217 0.86 19.03 -11.56
N VAL A 218 0.84 17.71 -11.65
CA VAL A 218 -0.16 16.94 -12.41
C VAL A 218 -0.73 15.86 -11.51
N SER A 219 -2.02 15.94 -11.17
CA SER A 219 -2.67 14.98 -10.25
C SER A 219 -3.88 14.31 -10.89
N PHE A 220 -3.94 12.98 -10.77
CA PHE A 220 -5.04 12.13 -11.25
C PHE A 220 -5.78 11.52 -10.06
N HIS A 221 -6.93 12.08 -9.69
CA HIS A 221 -7.57 11.77 -8.41
C HIS A 221 -9.08 11.67 -8.53
N LYS A 222 -9.71 11.01 -7.55
CA LYS A 222 -11.16 11.01 -7.42
C LYS A 222 -11.63 12.39 -6.95
N TYR A 223 -12.66 12.94 -7.56
CA TYR A 223 -13.18 14.28 -7.25
C TYR A 223 -14.69 14.26 -6.99
N GLY A 224 -15.17 15.22 -6.18
CA GLY A 224 -16.57 15.35 -5.76
C GLY A 224 -16.67 15.29 -4.23
N ASP A 225 -17.60 14.48 -3.71
CA ASP A 225 -17.69 14.21 -2.27
C ASP A 225 -16.57 13.24 -1.86
N PHE A 226 -15.35 13.78 -1.74
CA PHE A 226 -14.14 13.03 -1.37
C PHE A 226 -13.05 13.96 -0.83
N PHE A 227 -12.24 13.44 0.09
CA PHE A 227 -11.08 14.16 0.60
C PHE A 227 -10.04 14.38 -0.51
N PRO A 228 -9.34 15.54 -0.57
CA PRO A 228 -9.43 16.71 0.32
C PRO A 228 -10.46 17.77 -0.11
N GLY A 229 -11.24 17.53 -1.17
CA GLY A 229 -12.24 18.46 -1.69
C GLY A 229 -11.70 19.54 -2.64
N SER A 230 -10.38 19.57 -2.89
CA SER A 230 -9.70 20.39 -3.91
C SER A 230 -9.36 19.56 -5.16
N GLY A 231 -8.71 20.17 -6.16
CA GLY A 231 -8.30 19.48 -7.40
C GLY A 231 -9.36 19.54 -8.50
N HIS A 232 -10.19 20.58 -8.51
CA HIS A 232 -11.14 20.76 -9.59
C HIS A 232 -10.38 21.01 -10.91
N ILE A 233 -10.92 20.60 -12.06
CA ILE A 233 -10.30 20.87 -13.39
C ILE A 233 -10.08 22.37 -13.70
N LYS A 234 -10.63 23.27 -12.88
CA LYS A 234 -10.49 24.73 -12.99
C LYS A 234 -9.42 25.30 -12.06
N ASP A 235 -8.90 24.49 -11.14
CA ASP A 235 -7.79 24.84 -10.28
C ASP A 235 -6.53 24.67 -11.13
N ILE A 236 -5.91 25.81 -11.47
CA ILE A 236 -4.87 25.88 -12.49
C ILE A 236 -3.62 26.64 -12.05
N GLY A 237 -3.50 26.97 -10.77
CA GLY A 237 -2.47 27.88 -10.28
C GLY A 237 -2.84 29.35 -10.50
N VAL A 238 -2.05 30.24 -9.92
CA VAL A 238 -2.23 31.70 -9.95
C VAL A 238 -0.91 32.41 -10.19
N GLY A 239 -0.96 33.69 -10.60
CA GLY A 239 0.26 34.45 -10.89
C GLY A 239 1.11 33.78 -11.98
N GLU A 240 2.40 33.62 -11.72
CA GLU A 240 3.35 32.93 -12.62
C GLU A 240 3.06 31.43 -12.73
N GLY A 241 2.53 30.80 -11.67
CA GLY A 241 2.12 29.40 -11.65
C GLY A 241 0.81 29.10 -12.40
N LYS A 242 0.17 30.11 -13.00
CA LYS A 242 -1.06 29.89 -13.77
C LYS A 242 -0.81 29.01 -14.99
N ASN A 243 -1.63 27.96 -15.11
CA ASN A 243 -1.55 26.83 -16.05
C ASN A 243 -0.42 25.81 -15.75
N TYR A 244 0.27 25.91 -14.60
CA TYR A 244 1.26 24.94 -14.14
C TYR A 244 0.72 23.97 -13.08
N SER A 245 -0.57 24.08 -12.74
CA SER A 245 -1.30 23.05 -11.99
C SER A 245 -2.32 22.38 -12.90
N LEU A 246 -2.19 21.07 -13.11
CA LEU A 246 -3.03 20.26 -13.96
C LEU A 246 -3.77 19.19 -13.15
N ASN A 247 -5.06 19.43 -12.97
CA ASN A 247 -5.94 18.52 -12.25
C ASN A 247 -6.80 17.67 -13.18
N VAL A 248 -6.78 16.36 -12.96
CA VAL A 248 -7.56 15.35 -13.69
C VAL A 248 -8.58 14.73 -12.73
N PRO A 249 -9.75 15.36 -12.54
CA PRO A 249 -10.78 14.85 -11.63
C PRO A 249 -11.50 13.64 -12.25
N LEU A 250 -11.60 12.56 -11.49
CA LEU A 250 -12.15 11.27 -11.90
C LEU A 250 -13.26 10.78 -10.96
N ASN A 251 -14.03 9.80 -11.41
CA ASN A 251 -15.06 9.11 -10.64
C ASN A 251 -14.60 7.71 -10.21
N ASP A 252 -15.42 7.05 -9.40
CA ASP A 252 -15.18 5.70 -8.89
C ASP A 252 -14.99 4.65 -10.00
N GLY A 253 -14.27 3.59 -9.65
CA GLY A 253 -14.16 2.39 -10.50
C GLY A 253 -13.24 2.54 -11.71
N MET A 254 -12.38 3.57 -11.74
CA MET A 254 -11.39 3.76 -12.80
C MET A 254 -10.56 2.50 -13.03
N ASP A 255 -10.49 2.05 -14.29
CA ASP A 255 -9.77 0.84 -14.72
C ASP A 255 -8.47 1.16 -15.47
N ASP A 256 -7.64 0.13 -15.68
CA ASP A 256 -6.31 0.25 -16.29
C ASP A 256 -6.31 0.80 -17.72
N GLU A 257 -7.34 0.49 -18.52
CA GLU A 257 -7.43 0.93 -19.91
C GLU A 257 -7.80 2.42 -19.99
N SER A 258 -8.83 2.81 -19.24
CA SER A 258 -9.32 4.18 -19.15
C SER A 258 -8.25 5.10 -18.55
N PHE A 259 -7.59 4.67 -17.48
CA PHE A 259 -6.55 5.45 -16.83
C PHE A 259 -5.36 5.67 -17.75
N ARG A 260 -4.87 4.60 -18.41
CA ARG A 260 -3.79 4.69 -19.40
C ARG A 260 -4.14 5.59 -20.59
N GLY A 261 -5.38 5.55 -21.05
CA GLY A 261 -5.90 6.40 -22.12
C GLY A 261 -5.92 7.90 -21.79
N LEU A 262 -5.91 8.26 -20.51
CA LEU A 262 -5.75 9.63 -20.03
C LEU A 262 -4.30 9.96 -19.71
N PHE A 263 -3.66 9.12 -18.89
CA PHE A 263 -2.33 9.36 -18.33
C PHE A 263 -1.29 9.58 -19.42
N ARG A 264 -1.15 8.62 -20.36
CA ARG A 264 -0.10 8.68 -21.37
C ARG A 264 -0.22 9.91 -22.28
N PRO A 265 -1.38 10.23 -22.89
CA PRO A 265 -1.48 11.43 -23.74
C PRO A 265 -1.24 12.73 -22.99
N ILE A 266 -1.75 12.87 -21.75
CA ILE A 266 -1.58 14.08 -20.95
C ILE A 266 -0.12 14.24 -20.57
N ILE A 267 0.51 13.21 -20.00
CA ILE A 267 1.91 13.26 -19.58
C ILE A 267 2.85 13.41 -20.78
N GLN A 268 2.58 12.76 -21.92
CA GLN A 268 3.34 12.98 -23.15
C GLN A 268 3.36 14.47 -23.54
N LYS A 269 2.20 15.12 -23.50
CA LYS A 269 2.10 16.54 -23.87
C LYS A 269 2.74 17.45 -22.83
N VAL A 270 2.64 17.11 -21.55
CA VAL A 270 3.35 17.79 -20.46
C VAL A 270 4.87 17.73 -20.70
N MET A 271 5.42 16.54 -20.97
CA MET A 271 6.86 16.37 -21.23
C MET A 271 7.31 17.16 -22.46
N GLU A 272 6.50 17.20 -23.52
CA GLU A 272 6.78 17.96 -24.75
C GLU A 272 6.83 19.48 -24.51
N VAL A 273 5.85 20.02 -23.78
CA VAL A 273 5.66 21.47 -23.63
C VAL A 273 6.46 22.04 -22.45
N TYR A 274 6.39 21.37 -21.30
CA TYR A 274 7.03 21.80 -20.06
C TYR A 274 8.52 21.49 -20.04
N GLN A 275 8.93 20.40 -20.71
CA GLN A 275 10.33 19.96 -20.80
C GLN A 275 11.02 19.94 -19.43
N PRO A 276 10.53 19.16 -18.45
CA PRO A 276 11.14 19.13 -17.12
C PRO A 276 12.56 18.55 -17.15
N ASP A 277 13.42 19.05 -16.27
CA ASP A 277 14.79 18.55 -16.12
C ASP A 277 14.87 17.40 -15.10
N ALA A 278 13.86 17.25 -14.24
CA ALA A 278 13.68 16.15 -13.29
C ALA A 278 12.18 15.89 -13.05
N VAL A 279 11.84 14.65 -12.69
CA VAL A 279 10.47 14.21 -12.40
C VAL A 279 10.40 13.63 -11.00
N VAL A 280 9.35 13.99 -10.27
CA VAL A 280 8.94 13.35 -9.02
C VAL A 280 7.60 12.69 -9.25
N LEU A 281 7.55 11.37 -9.08
CA LEU A 281 6.31 10.58 -9.18
C LEU A 281 5.94 10.07 -7.78
N GLN A 282 4.80 10.53 -7.28
CA GLN A 282 4.16 9.96 -6.09
C GLN A 282 3.34 8.75 -6.54
N CYS A 283 3.65 7.58 -5.99
CA CYS A 283 3.04 6.28 -6.31
C CYS A 283 2.07 5.84 -5.22
N GLY A 284 1.09 6.70 -4.88
CA GLY A 284 0.01 6.38 -3.96
C GLY A 284 -0.71 5.10 -4.38
N ALA A 285 -0.72 4.10 -3.49
CA ALA A 285 -1.21 2.75 -3.78
C ALA A 285 -2.68 2.55 -3.36
N ASP A 286 -3.35 3.58 -2.89
CA ASP A 286 -4.79 3.58 -2.61
C ASP A 286 -5.66 3.77 -3.87
N SER A 287 -5.06 4.12 -5.01
CA SER A 287 -5.70 4.04 -6.33
C SER A 287 -5.88 2.59 -6.83
N LEU A 288 -5.32 1.60 -6.14
CA LEU A 288 -5.45 0.19 -6.48
C LEU A 288 -6.85 -0.38 -6.16
N SER A 289 -7.21 -1.41 -6.93
CA SER A 289 -8.41 -2.20 -6.70
C SER A 289 -8.40 -2.87 -5.33
N GLY A 290 -9.51 -2.77 -4.60
CA GLY A 290 -9.66 -3.40 -3.29
C GLY A 290 -8.89 -2.69 -2.17
N ASP A 291 -8.50 -1.43 -2.36
CA ASP A 291 -8.06 -0.59 -1.26
C ASP A 291 -9.19 -0.36 -0.23
N ARG A 292 -8.82 -0.10 1.03
CA ARG A 292 -9.77 0.09 2.13
C ARG A 292 -10.46 1.46 2.09
N LEU A 293 -9.77 2.50 1.61
CA LEU A 293 -10.29 3.87 1.53
C LEU A 293 -10.53 4.30 0.08
N GLY A 294 -9.66 3.87 -0.85
CA GLY A 294 -9.73 4.21 -2.25
C GLY A 294 -10.87 3.53 -3.01
N CYS A 295 -11.44 4.25 -3.97
CA CYS A 295 -12.59 3.78 -4.76
C CYS A 295 -12.26 3.49 -6.24
N PHE A 296 -10.99 3.54 -6.64
CA PHE A 296 -10.55 3.14 -7.98
C PHE A 296 -10.50 1.61 -8.12
N ASN A 297 -10.15 1.13 -9.33
CA ASN A 297 -10.11 -0.29 -9.67
C ASN A 297 -8.84 -0.66 -10.46
N LEU A 298 -7.73 0.04 -10.23
CA LEU A 298 -6.48 -0.22 -10.94
C LEU A 298 -5.84 -1.54 -10.49
N SER A 299 -5.19 -2.24 -11.42
CA SER A 299 -4.31 -3.35 -11.10
C SER A 299 -2.89 -2.87 -10.78
N VAL A 300 -2.09 -3.73 -10.16
CA VAL A 300 -0.65 -3.49 -9.96
C VAL A 300 0.06 -3.21 -11.29
N LYS A 301 -0.37 -3.85 -12.39
CA LYS A 301 0.23 -3.62 -13.71
C LYS A 301 -0.19 -2.28 -14.32
N GLY A 302 -1.46 -1.90 -14.17
CA GLY A 302 -1.97 -0.62 -14.65
C GLY A 302 -1.35 0.55 -13.91
N HIS A 303 -1.20 0.44 -12.60
CA HIS A 303 -0.51 1.43 -11.77
C HIS A 303 0.97 1.58 -12.17
N ALA A 304 1.71 0.46 -12.25
CA ALA A 304 3.12 0.46 -12.68
C ALA A 304 3.34 0.84 -14.16
N ASP A 305 2.29 0.87 -15.00
CA ASP A 305 2.38 1.43 -16.36
C ASP A 305 2.79 2.91 -16.34
N CYS A 306 2.39 3.64 -15.30
CA CYS A 306 2.73 5.04 -15.09
C CYS A 306 4.23 5.21 -14.86
N VAL A 307 4.80 4.40 -13.96
CA VAL A 307 6.25 4.34 -13.70
C VAL A 307 7.01 3.99 -14.97
N ARG A 308 6.56 2.95 -15.69
CA ARG A 308 7.18 2.50 -16.94
C ARG A 308 7.18 3.60 -18.00
N PHE A 309 6.08 4.34 -18.11
CA PHE A 309 5.95 5.44 -19.06
C PHE A 309 6.88 6.61 -18.71
N LEU A 310 6.91 7.05 -17.45
CA LEU A 310 7.80 8.14 -17.03
C LEU A 310 9.28 7.76 -17.09
N ARG A 311 9.63 6.51 -16.74
CA ARG A 311 10.98 5.95 -16.91
C ARG A 311 11.47 6.07 -18.36
N SER A 312 10.57 5.96 -19.36
CA SER A 312 10.94 5.99 -20.78
C SER A 312 11.46 7.34 -21.29
N PHE A 313 11.17 8.45 -20.59
CA PHE A 313 11.65 9.79 -20.98
C PHE A 313 13.10 10.06 -20.60
N ASN A 314 13.72 9.16 -19.84
CA ASN A 314 15.14 9.17 -19.50
C ASN A 314 15.63 10.45 -18.76
N VAL A 315 14.76 11.11 -18.00
CA VAL A 315 15.12 12.22 -17.08
C VAL A 315 15.30 11.71 -15.65
N PRO A 316 16.08 12.37 -14.76
CA PRO A 316 16.15 12.04 -13.34
C PRO A 316 14.76 11.84 -12.75
N LEU A 317 14.55 10.69 -12.09
CA LEU A 317 13.22 10.27 -11.62
C LEU A 317 13.26 9.91 -10.13
N MET A 318 12.51 10.65 -9.32
CA MET A 318 12.29 10.32 -7.91
C MET A 318 10.95 9.61 -7.77
N LEU A 319 10.95 8.37 -7.29
CA LEU A 319 9.76 7.58 -7.00
C LEU A 319 9.48 7.62 -5.49
N LEU A 320 8.29 8.05 -5.12
CA LEU A 320 7.85 8.15 -3.74
C LEU A 320 6.65 7.24 -3.48
N GLY A 321 6.42 6.91 -2.21
CA GLY A 321 5.23 6.18 -1.78
C GLY A 321 3.96 7.03 -1.86
N GLY A 322 3.19 7.05 -0.78
CA GLY A 322 1.88 7.70 -0.74
C GLY A 322 0.85 6.94 0.08
N GLY A 323 -0.44 7.15 -0.22
CA GLY A 323 -1.54 6.39 0.36
C GLY A 323 -1.49 4.89 0.05
N GLY A 324 -2.40 4.13 0.65
CA GLY A 324 -2.50 2.67 0.48
C GLY A 324 -2.78 1.95 1.79
N TYR A 325 -3.99 1.40 1.90
CA TYR A 325 -4.58 0.98 3.17
C TYR A 325 -4.96 -0.51 3.19
N THR A 326 -4.91 -1.17 2.04
CA THR A 326 -4.80 -2.63 1.94
C THR A 326 -3.32 -3.04 1.85
N ILE A 327 -2.64 -3.13 3.00
CA ILE A 327 -1.16 -3.23 3.11
C ILE A 327 -0.51 -4.33 2.25
N ARG A 328 -1.19 -5.46 2.06
CA ARG A 328 -0.71 -6.56 1.18
C ARG A 328 -0.66 -6.17 -0.30
N ASN A 329 -1.56 -5.29 -0.74
CA ASN A 329 -1.58 -4.79 -2.12
C ASN A 329 -0.54 -3.68 -2.30
N VAL A 330 -0.34 -2.85 -1.27
CA VAL A 330 0.76 -1.86 -1.24
C VAL A 330 2.12 -2.54 -1.42
N ALA A 331 2.38 -3.59 -0.63
CA ALA A 331 3.64 -4.34 -0.73
C ALA A 331 3.86 -4.93 -2.13
N ARG A 332 2.81 -5.50 -2.76
CA ARG A 332 2.86 -5.99 -4.14
C ARG A 332 3.17 -4.87 -5.14
N CYS A 333 2.49 -3.73 -5.00
CA CYS A 333 2.61 -2.60 -5.91
C CYS A 333 4.02 -2.04 -5.90
N TRP A 334 4.49 -1.61 -4.74
CA TRP A 334 5.80 -0.98 -4.60
C TRP A 334 6.95 -1.95 -4.90
N CYS A 335 6.80 -3.25 -4.61
CA CYS A 335 7.75 -4.26 -5.05
C CYS A 335 7.82 -4.35 -6.58
N TYR A 336 6.67 -4.42 -7.26
CA TYR A 336 6.63 -4.49 -8.73
C TYR A 336 7.11 -3.19 -9.39
N GLU A 337 6.77 -2.02 -8.84
CA GLU A 337 7.27 -0.73 -9.33
C GLU A 337 8.79 -0.58 -9.13
N THR A 338 9.34 -1.16 -8.05
CA THR A 338 10.80 -1.26 -7.87
C THR A 338 11.43 -2.10 -8.98
N ALA A 339 10.80 -3.22 -9.37
CA ALA A 339 11.25 -4.02 -10.49
C ALA A 339 11.19 -3.25 -11.82
N VAL A 340 10.13 -2.48 -12.04
CA VAL A 340 10.00 -1.59 -13.22
C VAL A 340 11.10 -0.53 -13.23
N ALA A 341 11.48 0.04 -12.08
CA ALA A 341 12.56 1.00 -11.97
C ALA A 341 13.90 0.42 -12.47
N VAL A 342 14.26 -0.78 -11.99
CA VAL A 342 15.47 -1.49 -12.43
C VAL A 342 15.35 -2.16 -13.81
N GLY A 343 14.15 -2.15 -14.41
CA GLY A 343 13.92 -2.71 -15.75
C GLY A 343 13.77 -4.23 -15.80
N VAL A 344 13.31 -4.86 -14.71
CA VAL A 344 13.11 -6.32 -14.59
C VAL A 344 11.62 -6.65 -14.50
N GLU A 345 11.20 -7.71 -15.19
CA GLU A 345 9.86 -8.29 -15.02
C GLU A 345 9.94 -9.41 -13.98
N LEU A 346 9.04 -9.40 -13.00
CA LEU A 346 9.00 -10.39 -11.93
C LEU A 346 8.09 -11.56 -12.26
N ASP A 347 8.40 -12.72 -11.68
CA ASP A 347 7.47 -13.85 -11.64
C ASP A 347 6.24 -13.51 -10.80
N ASN A 348 5.09 -14.01 -11.26
CA ASN A 348 3.82 -13.74 -10.59
C ASN A 348 3.66 -14.51 -9.27
N ASP A 349 4.41 -15.58 -9.07
CA ASP A 349 4.38 -16.34 -7.82
C ASP A 349 5.22 -15.59 -6.76
N LEU A 350 4.66 -15.37 -5.58
CA LEU A 350 5.38 -14.69 -4.51
C LEU A 350 6.43 -15.63 -3.91
N PRO A 351 7.66 -15.16 -3.70
CA PRO A 351 8.65 -15.89 -2.93
C PRO A 351 8.21 -15.97 -1.47
N TYR A 352 8.60 -17.06 -0.79
CA TYR A 352 8.40 -17.18 0.66
C TYR A 352 9.12 -16.03 1.37
N ASN A 353 8.48 -15.47 2.40
CA ASN A 353 8.98 -14.35 3.20
C ASN A 353 8.28 -14.33 4.58
N GLU A 354 8.73 -13.45 5.48
CA GLU A 354 8.22 -13.36 6.85
C GLU A 354 6.72 -13.02 6.93
N TYR A 355 6.19 -12.39 5.88
CA TYR A 355 4.80 -11.95 5.79
C TYR A 355 3.98 -12.80 4.81
N TYR A 356 4.47 -13.97 4.40
CA TYR A 356 3.89 -14.76 3.31
C TYR A 356 2.37 -15.02 3.48
N GLU A 357 1.93 -15.28 4.71
CA GLU A 357 0.53 -15.55 5.05
C GLU A 357 -0.42 -14.37 4.75
N TYR A 358 0.08 -13.12 4.77
CA TYR A 358 -0.72 -11.94 4.44
C TYR A 358 -1.20 -11.94 2.99
N PHE A 359 -0.49 -12.66 2.11
CA PHE A 359 -0.77 -12.71 0.68
C PHE A 359 -1.73 -13.84 0.27
N GLY A 360 -2.20 -14.63 1.24
CA GLY A 360 -3.17 -15.69 1.02
C GLY A 360 -4.55 -15.18 0.57
N PRO A 361 -5.37 -16.06 -0.04
CA PRO A 361 -5.08 -17.47 -0.33
C PRO A 361 -4.34 -17.70 -1.65
N GLN A 362 -4.12 -16.67 -2.48
CA GLN A 362 -3.57 -16.86 -3.83
C GLN A 362 -2.04 -16.86 -3.88
N TYR A 363 -1.36 -16.14 -2.97
CA TYR A 363 0.10 -16.04 -2.94
C TYR A 363 0.75 -15.55 -4.26
N VAL A 364 0.03 -14.69 -4.99
CA VAL A 364 0.49 -14.08 -6.25
C VAL A 364 0.80 -12.59 -6.08
N LEU A 365 1.68 -12.08 -6.93
CA LEU A 365 2.02 -10.66 -7.07
C LEU A 365 0.88 -9.88 -7.72
N HIS A 366 0.37 -10.36 -8.85
CA HIS A 366 -0.73 -9.72 -9.57
C HIS A 366 -2.07 -10.38 -9.23
N TYR A 367 -2.85 -9.71 -8.38
CA TYR A 367 -4.23 -10.09 -8.11
C TYR A 367 -5.18 -9.49 -9.15
N LYS A 368 -6.32 -10.15 -9.35
CA LYS A 368 -7.35 -9.65 -10.29
C LYS A 368 -8.11 -8.48 -9.67
N PRO A 369 -8.30 -7.37 -10.40
CA PRO A 369 -9.19 -6.29 -9.98
C PRO A 369 -10.63 -6.77 -9.73
N SER A 370 -11.34 -6.05 -8.87
CA SER A 370 -12.74 -6.28 -8.56
C SER A 370 -13.66 -6.03 -9.78
N ARG A 371 -14.88 -6.58 -9.74
CA ARG A 371 -15.93 -6.32 -10.75
C ARG A 371 -16.71 -5.02 -10.48
N ARG A 372 -16.02 -3.97 -10.02
CA ARG A 372 -16.63 -2.65 -9.77
C ARG A 372 -16.96 -1.98 -11.11
N ASP A 373 -18.12 -1.34 -11.19
CA ASP A 373 -18.50 -0.56 -12.37
C ASP A 373 -17.62 0.68 -12.50
N ASN A 374 -17.12 0.93 -13.71
CA ASN A 374 -16.37 2.14 -14.02
C ASN A 374 -17.35 3.30 -14.30
N LEU A 375 -17.43 4.27 -13.39
CA LEU A 375 -18.30 5.43 -13.51
C LEU A 375 -17.71 6.54 -14.40
N ASN A 376 -16.53 6.31 -14.96
CA ASN A 376 -15.85 7.22 -15.87
C ASN A 376 -16.23 6.91 -17.32
N LYS A 377 -17.35 7.48 -17.78
CA LYS A 377 -17.82 7.26 -19.16
C LYS A 377 -16.77 7.74 -20.17
N PRO A 378 -16.50 6.99 -21.26
CA PRO A 378 -15.48 7.37 -22.26
C PRO A 378 -15.66 8.78 -22.82
N ARG A 379 -16.92 9.21 -23.02
CA ARG A 379 -17.24 10.57 -23.47
C ARG A 379 -16.76 11.65 -22.49
N ASP A 380 -16.86 11.41 -21.18
CA ASP A 380 -16.50 12.40 -20.18
C ASP A 380 -14.98 12.44 -19.98
N LEU A 381 -14.32 11.28 -20.05
CA LEU A 381 -12.85 11.21 -20.09
C LEU A 381 -12.28 11.93 -21.30
N GLU A 382 -12.90 11.76 -22.47
CA GLU A 382 -12.47 12.46 -23.68
C GLU A 382 -12.59 13.98 -23.55
N LYS A 383 -13.67 14.49 -22.93
CA LYS A 383 -13.81 15.93 -22.64
C LYS A 383 -12.70 16.43 -21.72
N ILE A 384 -12.37 15.68 -20.67
CA ILE A 384 -11.29 16.02 -19.74
C ILE A 384 -9.96 16.08 -20.51
N ARG A 385 -9.66 15.03 -21.29
CA ARG A 385 -8.45 14.92 -22.11
C ARG A 385 -8.31 16.09 -23.08
N ILE A 386 -9.33 16.38 -23.89
CA ILE A 386 -9.32 17.49 -24.85
C ILE A 386 -9.06 18.81 -24.13
N LYS A 387 -9.80 19.08 -23.04
CA LYS A 387 -9.68 20.34 -22.30
C LYS A 387 -8.28 20.54 -21.71
N LEU A 388 -7.66 19.49 -21.20
CA LEU A 388 -6.30 19.56 -20.65
C LEU A 388 -5.25 19.71 -21.74
N LEU A 389 -5.38 18.98 -22.86
CA LEU A 389 -4.48 19.13 -24.01
C LEU A 389 -4.58 20.52 -24.65
N GLU A 390 -5.79 21.09 -24.75
CA GLU A 390 -6.00 22.47 -25.19
C GLU A 390 -5.39 23.52 -24.25
N ARG A 391 -5.33 23.22 -22.95
CA ARG A 391 -4.66 24.10 -21.98
C ARG A 391 -3.15 24.04 -22.15
N LEU A 392 -2.60 22.83 -22.25
CA LEU A 392 -1.17 22.60 -22.48
C LEU A 392 -0.70 23.21 -23.79
N SER A 393 -1.51 23.18 -24.85
CA SER A 393 -1.14 23.80 -26.14
C SER A 393 -1.08 25.33 -26.11
N ARG A 394 -1.62 25.98 -25.07
CA ARG A 394 -1.58 27.44 -24.89
C ARG A 394 -0.40 27.90 -24.04
N LEU A 395 0.30 26.98 -23.37
CA LEU A 395 1.50 27.31 -22.62
C LEU A 395 2.61 27.72 -23.58
N SER A 396 3.40 28.72 -23.20
CA SER A 396 4.68 28.99 -23.86
C SER A 396 5.59 27.79 -23.63
N HIS A 397 6.24 27.30 -24.70
CA HIS A 397 7.23 26.23 -24.60
C HIS A 397 8.35 26.65 -23.64
N ALA A 398 8.64 25.80 -22.65
CA ALA A 398 9.73 25.94 -21.67
C ALA A 398 9.92 27.38 -21.11
N PRO A 399 9.19 27.78 -20.05
CA PRO A 399 9.34 29.12 -19.47
C PRO A 399 10.78 29.41 -19.05
N SER A 400 11.21 30.65 -19.25
CA SER A 400 12.55 31.10 -18.88
C SER A 400 12.63 31.30 -17.38
N ALA A 401 13.43 30.48 -16.68
CA ALA A 401 13.67 30.68 -15.26
C ALA A 401 14.66 31.86 -15.06
N PRO A 402 14.30 32.91 -14.29
CA PRO A 402 15.22 34.00 -13.97
C PRO A 402 16.43 33.48 -13.16
N PHE A 403 17.58 34.15 -13.31
CA PHE A 403 18.77 33.82 -12.52
C PHE A 403 18.47 33.99 -11.02
N GLN A 404 18.59 32.91 -10.26
CA GLN A 404 18.44 32.91 -8.81
C GLN A 404 19.76 32.47 -8.18
N THR A 405 20.13 33.11 -7.07
CA THR A 405 21.27 32.67 -6.25
C THR A 405 20.96 31.26 -5.74
N THR A 406 21.72 30.27 -6.21
CA THR A 406 21.58 28.88 -5.78
C THR A 406 21.92 28.78 -4.30
N PRO A 407 21.04 28.23 -3.44
CA PRO A 407 21.41 27.89 -2.07
C PRO A 407 22.62 26.94 -2.08
N SER A 408 23.40 26.93 -1.00
CA SER A 408 24.55 26.02 -0.88
C SER A 408 24.16 24.57 -1.12
N VAL A 409 25.08 23.82 -1.71
CA VAL A 409 24.95 22.37 -1.92
C VAL A 409 24.67 21.70 -0.58
N THR A 410 23.65 20.84 -0.53
CA THR A 410 23.39 20.04 0.67
C THR A 410 24.48 18.97 0.74
N ASN A 411 25.31 19.04 1.78
CA ASN A 411 26.21 17.95 2.12
C ASN A 411 25.39 16.96 2.96
N VAL A 412 25.11 15.80 2.39
CA VAL A 412 24.68 14.66 3.20
C VAL A 412 25.85 14.33 4.14
N PRO A 413 25.60 14.11 5.45
CA PRO A 413 26.66 13.62 6.33
C PRO A 413 27.29 12.37 5.71
N GLU A 414 28.61 12.33 5.61
CA GLU A 414 29.31 11.10 5.27
C GLU A 414 29.33 10.22 6.52
N GLU A 415 29.12 8.90 6.37
CA GLU A 415 29.42 7.99 7.48
C GLU A 415 30.91 8.17 7.82
N GLU A 416 31.24 8.44 9.09
CA GLU A 416 32.63 8.53 9.52
C GLU A 416 33.34 7.23 9.09
N GLU A 417 34.50 7.33 8.43
CA GLU A 417 35.31 6.15 8.13
C GLU A 417 35.71 5.50 9.46
N GLU A 418 34.95 4.49 9.90
CA GLU A 418 35.27 3.73 11.10
C GLU A 418 36.61 3.02 10.87
N ASP A 419 37.52 3.21 11.83
CA ASP A 419 38.87 2.64 11.84
C ASP A 419 38.84 1.14 11.49
N MET A 420 39.48 0.77 10.39
CA MET A 420 39.48 -0.58 9.81
C MET A 420 39.97 -1.66 10.80
N ASP A 421 40.67 -1.25 11.86
CA ASP A 421 41.23 -2.12 12.91
C ASP A 421 40.25 -2.41 14.07
N VAL A 422 39.09 -1.74 14.13
CA VAL A 422 38.14 -1.84 15.25
C VAL A 422 36.88 -2.67 14.92
N ARG A 423 36.79 -3.32 13.75
CA ARG A 423 35.64 -4.16 13.38
C ARG A 423 35.25 -5.17 14.48
N PRO A 424 34.11 -5.02 15.20
CA PRO A 424 33.29 -6.19 15.46
C PRO A 424 32.72 -6.62 14.12
N ASN A 425 32.75 -7.92 13.81
CA ASN A 425 32.15 -8.46 12.59
C ASN A 425 30.74 -7.88 12.39
N CYS A 426 30.60 -6.98 11.43
CA CYS A 426 29.31 -6.49 10.99
C CYS A 426 28.60 -7.71 10.40
N ARG A 427 27.60 -8.23 11.10
CA ARG A 427 26.70 -9.26 10.58
C ARG A 427 25.88 -8.64 9.45
N LEU A 428 26.49 -8.54 8.27
CA LEU A 428 25.77 -8.71 7.03
C LEU A 428 25.00 -10.02 7.19
N TRP A 429 23.68 -9.93 7.18
CA TRP A 429 22.79 -11.07 7.26
C TRP A 429 23.03 -11.95 6.04
N ASN A 430 23.93 -12.93 6.19
CA ASN A 430 24.04 -14.07 5.31
C ASN A 430 23.01 -15.07 5.82
N GLY A 431 22.02 -15.43 5.01
CA GLY A 431 20.89 -16.29 5.37
C GLY A 431 21.22 -17.75 5.73
N GLN A 432 22.26 -17.98 6.52
CA GLN A 432 22.69 -19.26 7.08
C GLN A 432 23.26 -19.00 8.48
N ASP A 433 22.39 -18.99 9.48
CA ASP A 433 22.75 -19.21 10.89
C ASP A 433 21.54 -19.90 11.54
N PHE A 434 21.45 -21.21 11.31
CA PHE A 434 20.69 -22.14 12.14
C PHE A 434 21.70 -23.20 12.57
N ASP A 435 22.65 -22.80 13.41
CA ASP A 435 23.45 -23.78 14.13
C ASP A 435 22.62 -24.30 15.30
N SER A 436 22.24 -25.56 15.14
CA SER A 436 21.88 -26.52 16.17
C SER A 436 22.67 -26.29 17.45
N ASP A 437 22.00 -25.86 18.52
CA ASP A 437 22.56 -25.93 19.87
C ASP A 437 22.87 -27.40 20.22
N ASN A 438 24.16 -27.67 20.32
CA ASN A 438 24.75 -28.92 20.76
C ASN A 438 24.71 -28.95 22.30
N ASP A 439 23.63 -29.45 22.89
CA ASP A 439 23.58 -29.84 24.31
C ASP A 439 24.13 -31.26 24.47
N GLU A 440 25.45 -31.42 24.44
CA GLU A 440 26.12 -32.61 25.00
C GLU A 440 26.63 -32.28 26.42
N ASN A 441 25.80 -32.54 27.42
CA ASN A 441 26.19 -33.14 28.71
C ASN A 441 24.98 -33.29 29.66
N LEU A 442 24.31 -34.44 29.66
CA LEU A 442 23.81 -35.17 30.85
C LEU A 442 23.18 -36.53 30.44
N PRO A 443 23.24 -37.56 31.29
CA PRO A 443 23.31 -38.96 30.86
C PRO A 443 21.97 -39.63 30.56
N ASN A 444 22.05 -40.59 29.64
CA ASN A 444 21.03 -41.56 29.21
C ASN A 444 19.97 -41.95 30.26
N LEU A 445 18.69 -41.71 29.95
CA LEU A 445 17.58 -42.53 30.43
C LEU A 445 16.58 -42.80 29.30
N TYR A 446 16.12 -44.04 29.26
CA TYR A 446 15.49 -44.73 28.14
C TYR A 446 14.12 -44.17 27.69
N MET A 447 13.90 -44.29 26.37
CA MET A 447 12.68 -44.16 25.54
C MET A 447 11.31 -44.42 26.20
N ALA A 448 10.35 -43.51 25.95
CA ALA A 448 8.95 -43.82 25.62
C ALA A 448 8.24 -42.61 24.98
N ASN A 449 7.45 -42.87 23.93
CA ASN A 449 6.70 -41.90 23.11
C ASN A 449 5.54 -41.18 23.85
N ASP A 450 5.12 -40.06 23.26
CA ASP A 450 3.86 -39.29 23.41
C ASP A 450 3.93 -37.99 24.24
N GLY A 451 3.77 -36.82 23.59
CA GLY A 451 3.40 -35.59 24.32
C GLY A 451 3.78 -34.20 23.74
N THR A 452 3.49 -33.87 22.48
CA THR A 452 3.91 -32.59 21.86
C THR A 452 2.95 -31.39 22.03
N VAL A 453 2.22 -31.30 23.16
CA VAL A 453 1.32 -30.14 23.42
C VAL A 453 1.56 -29.47 24.78
N VAL A 454 2.32 -30.09 25.69
CA VAL A 454 2.55 -29.53 27.04
C VAL A 454 3.82 -28.67 27.11
N ALA A 455 4.83 -28.93 26.28
CA ALA A 455 6.10 -28.20 26.30
C ALA A 455 5.99 -26.74 25.81
N ALA A 456 5.11 -26.46 24.84
CA ALA A 456 4.91 -25.11 24.30
C ALA A 456 4.23 -24.16 25.30
N ALA A 457 3.41 -24.68 26.22
CA ALA A 457 2.71 -23.88 27.22
C ALA A 457 3.63 -23.47 28.39
N VAL A 458 4.63 -24.30 28.72
CA VAL A 458 5.58 -24.03 29.82
C VAL A 458 6.62 -22.98 29.41
N GLY A 459 7.11 -23.02 28.16
CA GLY A 459 8.06 -22.03 27.64
C GLY A 459 7.48 -20.62 27.45
N PHE A 460 6.15 -20.49 27.34
CA PHE A 460 5.46 -19.19 27.28
C PHE A 460 5.29 -18.55 28.66
N LEU A 461 5.25 -19.35 29.73
CA LEU A 461 5.10 -18.89 31.11
C LEU A 461 6.42 -18.39 31.73
N GLU A 462 7.58 -18.90 31.30
CA GLU A 462 8.88 -18.40 31.78
C GLU A 462 9.23 -16.99 31.28
N ARG A 463 8.78 -16.60 30.08
CA ARG A 463 9.03 -15.24 29.55
C ARG A 463 8.20 -14.14 30.22
N TYR A 464 7.06 -14.48 30.81
CA TYR A 464 6.24 -13.52 31.56
C TYR A 464 6.66 -13.36 33.02
N TYR A 465 7.57 -14.19 33.53
CA TYR A 465 7.98 -14.18 34.94
C TYR A 465 8.88 -12.99 35.31
N TYR A 466 9.40 -12.23 34.33
CA TYR A 466 10.34 -11.12 34.54
C TYR A 466 9.75 -9.70 34.47
N LEU A 467 8.43 -9.56 34.28
CA LEU A 467 7.76 -8.26 34.31
C LEU A 467 6.89 -8.12 35.57
N GLY A 468 7.53 -7.67 36.65
CA GLY A 468 6.92 -6.78 37.65
C GLY A 468 5.80 -7.32 38.55
N PHE A 469 6.07 -8.35 39.37
CA PHE A 469 5.18 -8.72 40.50
C PHE A 469 5.97 -9.15 41.74
N GLY A 470 6.68 -8.19 42.35
CA GLY A 470 7.52 -8.43 43.54
C GLY A 470 6.78 -8.66 44.85
N ASN A 471 5.48 -8.34 44.96
CA ASN A 471 4.77 -8.25 46.26
C ASN A 471 3.57 -9.21 46.43
N LEU A 472 3.44 -10.26 45.62
CA LEU A 472 2.37 -11.26 45.78
C LEU A 472 2.82 -12.47 46.61
N THR A 473 1.98 -12.91 47.55
CA THR A 473 2.17 -14.15 48.31
C THR A 473 2.15 -15.38 47.37
N MET A 474 2.77 -16.49 47.80
CA MET A 474 2.82 -17.73 47.00
C MET A 474 1.44 -18.25 46.58
N GLU A 475 0.42 -18.05 47.41
CA GLU A 475 -0.97 -18.38 47.09
C GLU A 475 -1.57 -17.47 46.01
N GLY A 476 -1.24 -16.17 46.03
CA GLY A 476 -1.64 -15.21 45.00
C GLY A 476 -1.03 -15.53 43.64
N LYS A 477 0.23 -15.99 43.60
CA LYS A 477 0.90 -16.43 42.37
C LYS A 477 0.27 -17.71 41.78
N GLN A 478 -0.12 -18.66 42.62
CA GLN A 478 -0.80 -19.88 42.18
C GLN A 478 -2.23 -19.63 41.67
N PHE A 479 -2.95 -18.68 42.29
CA PHE A 479 -4.26 -18.27 41.81
C PHE A 479 -4.20 -17.63 40.43
N LEU A 480 -3.25 -16.71 40.22
CA LEU A 480 -3.05 -16.04 38.93
C LEU A 480 -2.69 -17.03 37.80
N MET A 481 -1.81 -17.99 38.09
CA MET A 481 -1.44 -19.05 37.13
C MET A 481 -2.65 -19.90 36.73
N LYS A 482 -3.47 -20.32 37.71
CA LYS A 482 -4.67 -21.13 37.44
C LYS A 482 -5.69 -20.35 36.61
N SER A 483 -5.92 -19.07 36.92
CA SER A 483 -6.81 -18.20 36.16
C SER A 483 -6.33 -17.96 34.72
N MET A 484 -5.02 -17.78 34.50
CA MET A 484 -4.46 -17.61 33.16
C MET A 484 -4.55 -18.88 32.31
N VAL A 485 -4.27 -20.05 32.89
CA VAL A 485 -4.42 -21.34 32.19
C VAL A 485 -5.88 -21.59 31.83
N THR A 486 -6.82 -21.29 32.73
CA THR A 486 -8.26 -21.36 32.42
C THR A 486 -8.65 -20.39 31.30
N PHE A 487 -8.10 -19.17 31.27
CA PHE A 487 -8.38 -18.19 30.23
C PHE A 487 -7.85 -18.62 28.86
N ILE A 488 -6.65 -19.20 28.81
CA ILE A 488 -6.04 -19.74 27.58
C ILE A 488 -6.84 -20.93 27.04
N VAL A 489 -7.29 -21.83 27.92
CA VAL A 489 -8.16 -22.96 27.54
C VAL A 489 -9.51 -22.47 27.02
N LEU A 490 -10.08 -21.41 27.60
CA LEU A 490 -11.32 -20.79 27.13
C LEU A 490 -11.13 -20.10 25.76
N PHE A 491 -9.98 -19.45 25.55
CA PHE A 491 -9.62 -18.75 24.31
C PHE A 491 -9.44 -19.73 23.15
N LEU A 492 -8.81 -20.89 23.41
CA LEU A 492 -8.61 -21.96 22.43
C LEU A 492 -9.88 -22.73 22.09
N LEU A 493 -10.87 -22.78 22.98
CA LEU A 493 -12.12 -23.52 22.77
C LEU A 493 -13.27 -22.71 22.15
N VAL A 494 -13.27 -21.37 22.28
CA VAL A 494 -14.47 -20.56 21.93
C VAL A 494 -14.25 -19.49 20.85
N GLY A 495 -13.02 -19.13 20.49
CA GLY A 495 -12.77 -18.23 19.34
C GLY A 495 -13.37 -16.81 19.49
N HIS A 496 -12.57 -15.91 20.05
CA HIS A 496 -12.77 -14.45 20.23
C HIS A 496 -13.86 -13.95 21.21
N PRO A 497 -13.54 -12.94 22.08
CA PRO A 497 -14.50 -12.30 22.97
C PRO A 497 -15.03 -10.96 22.42
N THR A 498 -16.28 -10.62 22.73
CA THR A 498 -16.78 -9.25 22.83
C THR A 498 -16.61 -8.73 24.27
N PRO A 499 -16.33 -7.44 24.52
CA PRO A 499 -16.10 -6.94 25.86
C PRO A 499 -17.44 -6.60 26.52
N ALA A 500 -17.69 -7.13 27.72
CA ALA A 500 -18.70 -6.60 28.64
C ALA A 500 -17.95 -6.02 29.86
N VAL A 501 -18.22 -4.75 30.13
CA VAL A 501 -17.73 -3.97 31.27
C VAL A 501 -18.41 -4.45 32.54
N SER A 502 -17.67 -4.57 33.65
CA SER A 502 -18.28 -4.51 34.98
C SER A 502 -17.30 -3.96 36.03
N GLU A 503 -17.81 -3.04 36.82
CA GLU A 503 -17.17 -2.24 37.87
C GLU A 503 -16.57 -3.07 39.02
N LEU A 504 -15.49 -2.55 39.62
CA LEU A 504 -14.98 -3.02 40.90
C LEU A 504 -15.84 -2.44 42.05
N SER A 505 -16.32 -3.32 42.92
CA SER A 505 -16.78 -2.99 44.27
C SER A 505 -15.84 -3.63 45.29
N SER A 506 -15.43 -2.83 46.28
CA SER A 506 -14.57 -3.21 47.40
C SER A 506 -15.32 -4.07 48.43
N ASP A 507 -14.53 -4.90 49.11
CA ASP A 507 -14.78 -5.61 50.37
C ASP A 507 -15.33 -7.06 50.33
N GLY A 508 -14.47 -7.99 50.76
CA GLY A 508 -14.88 -9.15 51.57
C GLY A 508 -15.33 -10.43 50.85
N TYR A 509 -14.37 -11.33 50.63
CA TYR A 509 -14.47 -12.79 50.41
C TYR A 509 -15.85 -13.46 50.31
N GLY A 510 -16.19 -13.92 49.10
CA GLY A 510 -17.15 -14.99 48.84
C GLY A 510 -17.90 -14.80 47.52
N MET A 511 -17.53 -15.52 46.45
CA MET A 511 -18.31 -15.54 45.20
C MET A 511 -18.53 -16.98 44.71
N VAL A 512 -19.80 -17.37 44.57
CA VAL A 512 -20.25 -18.59 43.89
C VAL A 512 -20.64 -18.18 42.47
N LEU A 513 -20.02 -18.76 41.45
CA LEU A 513 -20.34 -18.49 40.04
C LEU A 513 -21.26 -19.60 39.49
N PRO A 514 -22.47 -19.28 39.01
CA PRO A 514 -23.25 -20.20 38.17
C PRO A 514 -22.92 -19.92 36.69
N THR A 515 -22.15 -20.78 36.05
CA THR A 515 -21.95 -20.74 34.58
C THR A 515 -22.55 -21.97 33.94
N SER A 516 -23.69 -21.80 33.26
CA SER A 516 -24.26 -22.75 32.31
C SER A 516 -24.00 -22.23 30.88
N VAL A 517 -23.34 -23.02 30.04
CA VAL A 517 -23.05 -22.65 28.64
C VAL A 517 -23.72 -23.67 27.70
N ALA A 518 -24.49 -23.18 26.73
CA ALA A 518 -25.16 -24.00 25.72
C ALA A 518 -24.22 -24.29 24.54
N THR A 519 -24.10 -25.57 24.14
CA THR A 519 -23.25 -25.99 23.02
C THR A 519 -24.04 -26.12 21.72
N ARG A 520 -23.47 -25.70 20.59
CA ARG A 520 -24.13 -25.74 19.28
C ARG A 520 -24.05 -27.15 18.68
N GLY A 521 -25.20 -27.83 18.53
CA GLY A 521 -25.30 -29.07 17.72
C GLY A 521 -26.17 -30.19 18.31
N SER A 522 -26.45 -30.20 19.60
CA SER A 522 -27.39 -31.12 20.25
C SER A 522 -27.76 -30.58 21.64
N LEU A 523 -29.04 -30.61 21.99
CA LEU A 523 -29.63 -29.99 23.18
C LEU A 523 -29.08 -30.57 24.50
N GLY A 524 -28.18 -29.84 25.17
CA GLY A 524 -27.68 -30.15 26.52
C GLY A 524 -26.89 -29.01 27.18
N TRP A 525 -26.78 -29.06 28.50
CA TRP A 525 -26.11 -28.10 29.39
C TRP A 525 -24.85 -28.72 30.00
N LEU A 526 -23.77 -27.95 30.06
CA LEU A 526 -22.51 -28.36 30.68
C LEU A 526 -22.36 -27.71 32.06
N HIS A 527 -22.12 -28.51 33.10
CA HIS A 527 -21.94 -28.04 34.47
C HIS A 527 -20.52 -28.33 34.95
N MET A 528 -19.87 -27.32 35.54
CA MET A 528 -18.54 -27.43 36.13
C MET A 528 -18.62 -27.03 37.60
N ASN A 529 -18.31 -27.97 38.50
CA ASN A 529 -18.32 -27.70 39.93
C ASN A 529 -17.10 -28.37 40.58
N GLY A 530 -16.21 -27.55 41.16
CA GLY A 530 -15.07 -28.03 41.95
C GLY A 530 -14.17 -29.09 41.27
N GLY A 531 -13.97 -29.00 39.96
CA GLY A 531 -13.06 -29.89 39.21
C GLY A 531 -13.69 -31.15 38.60
N LYS A 532 -15.02 -31.33 38.65
CA LYS A 532 -15.74 -32.37 37.88
C LYS A 532 -16.58 -31.74 36.77
N VAL A 533 -16.62 -32.40 35.60
CA VAL A 533 -17.42 -32.00 34.43
C VAL A 533 -18.56 -33.00 34.24
N SER A 534 -19.80 -32.52 34.15
CA SER A 534 -20.98 -33.34 33.90
C SER A 534 -21.88 -32.71 32.83
N MET A 535 -22.50 -33.53 31.99
CA MET A 535 -23.37 -33.11 30.90
C MET A 535 -24.81 -33.57 31.15
N GLU A 536 -25.76 -32.65 31.00
CA GLU A 536 -27.19 -32.87 31.21
C GLU A 536 -27.93 -32.58 29.89
N ASN A 537 -28.82 -33.48 29.47
CA ASN A 537 -29.62 -33.24 28.26
C ASN A 537 -30.83 -32.33 28.55
N SER A 538 -31.56 -31.90 27.52
CA SER A 538 -32.73 -31.01 27.67
C SER A 538 -33.90 -31.59 28.50
N GLU A 539 -33.81 -32.82 28.97
CA GLU A 539 -34.82 -33.49 29.81
C GLU A 539 -34.33 -33.74 31.26
N GLY A 540 -33.15 -33.25 31.62
CA GLY A 540 -32.66 -33.25 33.00
C GLY A 540 -32.02 -34.57 33.48
N ARG A 541 -31.52 -35.42 32.57
CA ARG A 541 -30.82 -36.67 32.92
C ARG A 541 -29.30 -36.54 32.70
N PHE A 542 -28.54 -36.98 33.70
CA PHE A 542 -27.08 -37.09 33.63
C PHE A 542 -26.65 -38.24 32.73
N VAL A 543 -25.75 -37.97 31.77
CA VAL A 543 -25.19 -38.99 30.88
C VAL A 543 -23.69 -39.13 31.18
N GLY A 544 -23.28 -40.30 31.70
CA GLY A 544 -21.87 -40.64 31.93
C GLY A 544 -21.15 -41.05 30.63
N LEU A 545 -19.86 -40.73 30.53
CA LEU A 545 -19.01 -41.11 29.40
C LEU A 545 -18.57 -42.57 29.50
N SER A 546 -19.16 -43.44 28.69
CA SER A 546 -18.59 -44.77 28.36
C SER A 546 -19.05 -45.29 26.99
N ASP A 547 -18.06 -45.42 26.10
CA ASP A 547 -17.84 -46.33 24.95
C ASP A 547 -18.88 -46.77 23.89
N ARG A 548 -18.28 -47.00 22.70
CA ARG A 548 -18.74 -47.42 21.34
C ARG A 548 -19.99 -48.33 21.12
N ARG A 549 -20.66 -48.04 19.97
CA ARG A 549 -21.45 -48.87 19.00
C ARG A 549 -23.01 -48.91 19.06
N SER A 550 -23.60 -48.28 18.04
CA SER A 550 -24.66 -48.76 17.11
C SER A 550 -26.15 -48.90 17.52
N LEU A 551 -27.01 -48.62 16.51
CA LEU A 551 -28.43 -49.04 16.28
C LEU A 551 -29.52 -48.23 17.03
N ARG A 552 -30.76 -48.05 16.54
CA ARG A 552 -31.48 -47.88 15.26
C ARG A 552 -32.94 -47.55 15.68
N SER A 553 -33.74 -46.96 14.79
CA SER A 553 -35.24 -46.91 14.72
C SER A 553 -36.11 -46.19 15.79
N ASN A 554 -36.66 -45.02 15.40
CA ASN A 554 -38.09 -44.58 15.27
C ASN A 554 -39.25 -45.40 15.92
N PRO A 555 -40.51 -44.89 16.03
CA PRO A 555 -41.08 -43.72 16.75
C PRO A 555 -42.36 -44.06 17.59
N SER A 556 -42.82 -43.23 18.54
CA SER A 556 -44.27 -43.14 18.90
C SER A 556 -44.66 -42.04 19.92
N ARG A 557 -45.63 -41.22 19.49
CA ARG A 557 -46.72 -40.43 20.12
C ARG A 557 -46.71 -39.93 21.59
N PRO A 558 -47.42 -38.78 21.87
CA PRO A 558 -47.42 -38.02 23.12
C PRO A 558 -48.63 -38.29 24.04
N PRO A 559 -48.71 -37.66 25.24
CA PRO A 559 -49.82 -36.72 25.46
C PRO A 559 -49.52 -35.46 26.32
N THR A 560 -50.53 -34.59 26.29
CA THR A 560 -50.73 -33.18 26.67
C THR A 560 -51.12 -32.95 28.17
N PRO A 561 -51.76 -31.81 28.60
CA PRO A 561 -51.13 -30.56 29.06
C PRO A 561 -51.66 -30.07 30.44
N HIS A 562 -51.02 -29.11 31.14
CA HIS A 562 -51.74 -28.33 32.17
C HIS A 562 -51.31 -26.84 32.27
N ARG A 563 -52.31 -26.01 31.92
CA ARG A 563 -52.70 -24.64 32.32
C ARG A 563 -51.71 -23.66 32.98
N SER A 564 -51.59 -22.53 32.28
CA SER A 564 -51.18 -21.16 32.68
C SER A 564 -52.08 -20.48 33.74
N PRO A 565 -51.68 -19.31 34.27
CA PRO A 565 -52.34 -18.08 33.77
C PRO A 565 -51.45 -16.82 33.59
N THR A 566 -51.69 -16.15 32.44
CA THR A 566 -51.71 -14.70 32.13
C THR A 566 -50.56 -13.76 32.53
N THR A 567 -49.92 -13.16 31.51
CA THR A 567 -50.03 -11.70 31.26
C THR A 567 -49.66 -11.36 29.80
N ILE A 568 -50.30 -10.30 29.29
CA ILE A 568 -50.46 -9.96 27.87
C ILE A 568 -49.40 -8.93 27.45
N TYR A 569 -48.67 -9.19 26.35
CA TYR A 569 -48.21 -8.15 25.40
C TYR A 569 -48.19 -8.72 23.97
N LYS A 570 -48.63 -7.90 23.03
CA LYS A 570 -48.97 -8.24 21.63
C LYS A 570 -47.72 -8.59 20.79
N SER A 571 -47.77 -9.73 20.10
CA SER A 571 -46.78 -10.13 19.07
C SER A 571 -47.28 -9.78 17.66
N PRO A 572 -46.39 -9.40 16.71
CA PRO A 572 -46.75 -9.08 15.32
C PRO A 572 -47.14 -10.34 14.52
N PRO A 573 -47.86 -10.19 13.38
CA PRO A 573 -48.36 -11.31 12.59
C PRO A 573 -47.23 -12.15 11.96
N PRO A 574 -47.45 -13.45 11.73
CA PRO A 574 -46.44 -14.34 11.16
C PRO A 574 -46.14 -14.01 9.69
N ARG A 575 -44.87 -14.13 9.28
CA ARG A 575 -44.42 -13.96 7.89
C ARG A 575 -45.07 -15.01 6.98
N PRO A 576 -45.45 -14.64 5.74
CA PRO A 576 -45.89 -15.60 4.74
C PRO A 576 -44.74 -16.55 4.33
N PRO A 577 -45.07 -17.77 3.88
CA PRO A 577 -44.07 -18.75 3.45
C PRO A 577 -43.32 -18.26 2.19
N PRO A 578 -42.06 -18.69 2.00
CA PRO A 578 -41.25 -18.28 0.84
C PRO A 578 -41.84 -18.85 -0.46
N PRO A 579 -41.71 -18.12 -1.59
CA PRO A 579 -42.19 -18.58 -2.88
C PRO A 579 -41.39 -19.79 -3.38
N PRO A 580 -42.00 -20.66 -4.21
CA PRO A 580 -41.32 -21.80 -4.80
C PRO A 580 -40.20 -21.35 -5.76
N PRO A 581 -39.15 -22.18 -5.93
CA PRO A 581 -38.02 -21.85 -6.80
C PRO A 581 -38.45 -21.74 -8.27
N PRO A 582 -37.79 -20.88 -9.06
CA PRO A 582 -38.12 -20.69 -10.47
C PRO A 582 -37.78 -21.95 -11.30
N PRO A 583 -38.51 -22.19 -12.40
CA PRO A 583 -38.23 -23.31 -13.30
C PRO A 583 -36.86 -23.13 -13.99
N PRO A 584 -36.19 -24.24 -14.37
CA PRO A 584 -34.89 -24.19 -15.03
C PRO A 584 -34.99 -23.50 -16.41
N PRO A 585 -33.91 -22.84 -16.86
CA PRO A 585 -33.90 -22.15 -18.14
C PRO A 585 -34.00 -23.13 -19.32
N PRO A 586 -34.59 -22.71 -20.46
CA PRO A 586 -34.66 -23.54 -21.66
C PRO A 586 -33.25 -23.80 -22.24
N PRO A 587 -33.05 -24.95 -22.92
CA PRO A 587 -31.78 -25.28 -23.54
C PRO A 587 -31.41 -24.27 -24.65
N PRO A 588 -30.11 -24.03 -24.89
CA PRO A 588 -29.66 -23.10 -25.91
C PRO A 588 -30.06 -23.57 -27.33
N PRO A 589 -30.29 -22.63 -28.26
CA PRO A 589 -30.59 -22.98 -29.65
C PRO A 589 -29.38 -23.65 -30.32
N PRO A 590 -29.62 -24.52 -31.33
CA PRO A 590 -28.55 -25.18 -32.06
C PRO A 590 -27.71 -24.16 -32.85
N PRO A 591 -26.41 -24.44 -33.08
CA PRO A 591 -25.52 -23.53 -33.81
C PRO A 591 -25.96 -23.36 -35.27
N PRO A 592 -25.71 -22.19 -35.88
CA PRO A 592 -26.02 -21.94 -37.28
C PRO A 592 -25.16 -22.83 -38.21
N PRO A 593 -25.69 -23.20 -39.40
CA PRO A 593 -24.94 -23.99 -40.38
C PRO A 593 -23.71 -23.21 -40.90
N PRO A 594 -22.63 -23.92 -41.26
CA PRO A 594 -21.41 -23.29 -41.78
C PRO A 594 -21.68 -22.59 -43.13
N PRO A 595 -20.97 -21.47 -43.41
CA PRO A 595 -21.09 -20.78 -44.69
C PRO A 595 -20.58 -21.64 -45.85
N PRO A 596 -21.15 -21.49 -47.07
CA PRO A 596 -20.72 -22.26 -48.23
C PRO A 596 -19.29 -21.90 -48.66
N HIS A 597 -18.50 -22.94 -48.94
CA HIS A 597 -17.15 -22.82 -49.48
C HIS A 597 -17.17 -22.11 -50.84
N HIS A 598 -16.59 -20.92 -50.93
CA HIS A 598 -16.25 -20.30 -52.22
C HIS A 598 -14.99 -20.95 -52.78
N HIS A 599 -15.16 -21.71 -53.87
CA HIS A 599 -14.07 -22.17 -54.71
C HIS A 599 -13.38 -20.97 -55.39
N HIS A 600 -12.11 -20.75 -55.07
CA HIS A 600 -11.24 -19.85 -55.84
C HIS A 600 -10.87 -20.53 -57.18
N HIS A 601 -11.41 -20.01 -58.27
CA HIS A 601 -10.91 -20.27 -59.61
C HIS A 601 -9.65 -19.41 -59.87
N HIS A 602 -8.50 -20.08 -59.99
CA HIS A 602 -7.28 -19.51 -60.54
C HIS A 602 -7.44 -19.32 -62.07
N HIS A 603 -7.42 -18.07 -62.54
CA HIS A 603 -7.19 -17.75 -63.94
C HIS A 603 -5.71 -17.44 -64.16
N HIS A 604 -5.04 -18.30 -64.92
CA HIS A 604 -3.73 -18.03 -65.53
C HIS A 604 -3.91 -17.04 -66.69
N TYR A 605 -3.18 -15.92 -66.65
CA TYR A 605 -2.93 -15.08 -67.82
C TYR A 605 -1.44 -15.09 -68.13
N HIS A 606 -1.11 -15.57 -69.34
CA HIS A 606 0.19 -15.45 -69.98
C HIS A 606 0.43 -13.99 -70.40
N HIS A 607 1.62 -13.44 -70.13
CA HIS A 607 2.12 -12.26 -70.81
C HIS A 607 3.52 -12.51 -71.37
N HIS A 608 3.65 -12.28 -72.68
CA HIS A 608 4.86 -12.33 -73.47
C HIS A 608 5.77 -11.12 -73.23
N ASN A 609 7.08 -11.39 -73.21
CA ASN A 609 8.18 -10.43 -73.27
C ASN A 609 8.23 -9.72 -74.63
N HIS A 610 8.41 -8.39 -74.61
CA HIS A 610 8.98 -7.63 -75.73
C HIS A 610 10.03 -6.63 -75.23
N HIS A 611 11.19 -6.67 -75.89
CA HIS A 611 12.35 -5.80 -75.73
C HIS A 611 12.08 -4.34 -76.11
N HIS A 612 12.65 -3.39 -75.36
CA HIS A 612 12.81 -2.00 -75.78
C HIS A 612 14.30 -1.63 -75.88
N HIS A 613 14.66 -1.13 -77.07
CA HIS A 613 15.97 -0.59 -77.43
C HIS A 613 16.17 0.85 -76.92
N SER A 614 17.44 1.15 -76.61
CA SER A 614 18.00 2.39 -76.09
C SER A 614 18.18 3.48 -77.16
N LEU A 615 18.03 4.76 -76.76
CA LEU A 615 18.30 5.97 -77.55
C LEU A 615 19.77 6.44 -77.41
N PRO A 616 20.34 7.18 -78.40
CA PRO A 616 21.75 7.61 -78.42
C PRO A 616 22.00 9.05 -77.89
N PRO A 617 23.27 9.44 -77.60
CA PRO A 617 23.63 10.76 -77.05
C PRO A 617 24.02 11.81 -78.13
N PRO A 618 24.09 13.12 -77.80
CA PRO A 618 24.34 14.19 -78.76
C PRO A 618 25.83 14.55 -78.96
N CYS A 619 26.12 15.03 -80.17
CA CYS A 619 27.42 15.42 -80.71
C CYS A 619 27.96 16.77 -80.19
N ASN A 620 29.29 16.88 -80.07
CA ASN A 620 30.05 18.13 -79.95
C ASN A 620 30.45 18.69 -81.34
N PRO A 621 30.62 20.01 -81.50
CA PRO A 621 31.02 20.64 -82.77
C PRO A 621 32.56 20.81 -82.95
N PRO A 622 33.03 21.18 -84.16
CA PRO A 622 34.36 20.86 -84.69
C PRO A 622 35.37 22.05 -84.65
N PRO A 623 36.63 21.86 -85.11
CA PRO A 623 37.81 22.50 -84.53
C PRO A 623 38.31 23.75 -85.27
N PHE A 624 39.07 24.58 -84.55
CA PHE A 624 40.34 25.21 -84.99
C PHE A 624 41.20 25.52 -83.77
#